data_AF-A0A2T4AXN8-F1
#
_entry.id   AF-A0A2T4AXN8-F1
#
_cell.length_a   1.000
_cell.length_b   1.000
_cell.length_c   1.000
_cell.angle_alpha   90.00
_cell.angle_beta   90.00
_cell.angle_gamma   90.00
#
_symmetry.space_group_name_H-M   'P 1'
#
loop_
_entity.id
_entity.type
_entity.pdbx_description
1 polymer ?
#
loop_
_entity_poly.entity_id
_entity_poly.type
_entity_poly.pdbx_seq_one_letter_code
_entity_poly.pdbx_strand_id
1 'polypeptide(L)'
;MELPTEPPSIYMAITGVIQPGGECSLSILRLYIHPTQEIHLIDAQVLDEECFSAPGKSGNTLRDILESFRIPKVFFDVRDHSHILFRRFSISLQFVLDLQLMELATCYNASRRFVKDWKTCIQKDAGFSAASEKIRKRLAGEGRISTVLANRPLTEEVQGYLARDLDTLPRLWACYDGKMTMMWKSRVVEASAERVDLSQSPFYLEARNTKDLGPPCWRFL
;
A
#
# COMPACT_ATOMS: atom_id res chain seq x y z
N MET A 1 15.59 -6.00 16.52
CA MET A 1 16.19 -4.69 16.21
C MET A 1 15.02 -3.77 15.94
N GLU A 2 14.90 -2.68 16.68
CA GLU A 2 13.85 -1.68 16.42
C GLU A 2 14.22 -0.91 15.16
N LEU A 3 13.31 -0.89 14.17
CA LEU A 3 13.52 -0.14 12.94
C LEU A 3 13.19 1.35 13.17
N PRO A 4 13.93 2.29 12.53
CA PRO A 4 13.60 3.71 12.60
C PRO A 4 12.16 4.01 12.17
N THR A 5 11.51 4.93 12.85
CA THR A 5 10.17 5.41 12.49
C THR A 5 10.20 6.69 11.65
N GLU A 6 11.34 7.38 11.59
CA GLU A 6 11.53 8.59 10.79
C GLU A 6 12.95 8.63 10.17
N PRO A 7 13.07 8.61 8.82
CA PRO A 7 12.00 8.31 7.86
C PRO A 7 11.38 6.91 8.11
N PRO A 8 10.13 6.65 7.67
CA PRO A 8 9.49 5.35 7.84
C PRO A 8 10.35 4.21 7.29
N SER A 9 10.43 3.11 8.04
CA SER A 9 11.20 1.94 7.60
C SER A 9 10.42 0.97 6.73
N ILE A 10 9.09 0.94 6.82
CA ILE A 10 8.27 -0.13 6.25
C ILE A 10 7.37 0.43 5.15
N TYR A 11 7.61 -0.04 3.92
CA TYR A 11 6.80 0.27 2.75
C TYR A 11 6.15 -1.01 2.25
N MET A 12 4.85 -0.97 1.96
CA MET A 12 4.05 -2.16 1.78
C MET A 12 3.15 -2.09 0.56
N ALA A 13 2.97 -3.25 -0.06
CA ALA A 13 1.93 -3.47 -1.05
C ALA A 13 1.38 -4.89 -0.93
N ILE A 14 0.08 -5.03 -1.17
CA ILE A 14 -0.63 -6.30 -1.09
C ILE A 14 -1.17 -6.59 -2.47
N THR A 15 -1.03 -7.84 -2.90
CA THR A 15 -1.75 -8.33 -4.06
C THR A 15 -2.74 -9.38 -3.63
N GLY A 16 -4.02 -9.13 -3.91
CA GLY A 16 -5.13 -9.99 -3.55
C GLY A 16 -6.37 -9.65 -4.39
N VAL A 17 -7.46 -10.37 -4.14
CA VAL A 17 -8.73 -10.20 -4.84
C VAL A 17 -9.82 -9.87 -3.83
N ILE A 18 -10.65 -8.88 -4.15
CA ILE A 18 -11.91 -8.59 -3.44
C ILE A 18 -13.04 -8.96 -4.39
N GLN A 19 -13.81 -9.99 -4.04
CA GLN A 19 -14.98 -10.41 -4.81
C GLN A 19 -16.17 -9.46 -4.58
N PRO A 20 -17.16 -9.42 -5.49
CA PRO A 20 -18.36 -8.59 -5.30
C PRO A 20 -19.12 -8.84 -3.98
N GLY A 21 -19.08 -10.07 -3.44
CA GLY A 21 -19.67 -10.42 -2.15
C GLY A 21 -18.83 -10.07 -0.92
N GLY A 22 -17.66 -9.44 -1.10
CA GLY A 22 -16.75 -9.07 -0.01
C GLY A 22 -15.81 -10.18 0.45
N GLU A 23 -15.90 -11.38 -0.14
CA GLU A 23 -14.89 -12.41 0.06
C GLU A 23 -13.54 -11.91 -0.48
N CYS A 24 -12.49 -12.07 0.33
CA CYS A 24 -11.16 -11.56 0.05
C CYS A 24 -10.14 -12.70 0.03
N SER A 25 -9.19 -12.62 -0.90
CA SER A 25 -7.98 -13.45 -0.90
C SER A 25 -6.73 -12.59 -0.92
N LEU A 26 -5.65 -13.09 -0.33
CA LEU A 26 -4.33 -12.46 -0.33
C LEU A 26 -3.34 -13.44 -0.94
N SER A 27 -2.71 -13.05 -2.05
CA SER A 27 -1.75 -13.90 -2.75
C SER A 27 -0.32 -13.64 -2.29
N ILE A 28 0.12 -12.37 -2.38
CA ILE A 28 1.49 -11.96 -2.07
C ILE A 28 1.46 -10.69 -1.24
N LEU A 29 2.19 -10.71 -0.13
CA LEU A 29 2.54 -9.52 0.63
C LEU A 29 3.95 -9.07 0.24
N ARG A 30 4.14 -7.78 0.02
CA ARG A 30 5.41 -7.20 -0.40
C ARG A 30 5.85 -6.16 0.61
N LEU A 31 7.06 -6.31 1.13
CA LEU A 31 7.67 -5.42 2.10
C LEU A 31 8.97 -4.88 1.54
N TYR A 32 9.15 -3.57 1.59
CA TYR A 32 10.44 -2.93 1.39
C TYR A 32 10.90 -2.35 2.74
N ILE A 33 12.07 -2.77 3.20
CA ILE A 33 12.69 -2.34 4.45
C ILE A 33 13.75 -1.30 4.15
N HIS A 34 13.43 -0.03 4.38
CA HIS A 34 14.24 1.10 3.90
C HIS A 34 15.67 1.16 4.45
N PRO A 35 15.94 0.91 5.74
CA PRO A 35 17.32 0.93 6.24
C PRO A 35 18.25 -0.10 5.58
N THR A 36 17.72 -1.27 5.19
CA THR A 36 18.49 -2.35 4.55
C THR A 36 18.33 -2.38 3.03
N GLN A 37 17.35 -1.65 2.50
CA GLN A 37 16.93 -1.67 1.09
C GLN A 37 16.51 -3.07 0.61
N GLU A 38 16.08 -3.92 1.53
CA GLU A 38 15.66 -5.29 1.23
C GLU A 38 14.19 -5.34 0.84
N ILE A 39 13.88 -6.19 -0.14
CA ILE A 39 12.52 -6.50 -0.55
C ILE A 39 12.20 -7.94 -0.19
N HIS A 40 11.12 -8.12 0.57
CA HIS A 40 10.58 -9.43 0.90
C HIS A 40 9.27 -9.64 0.14
N LEU A 41 9.22 -10.70 -0.65
CA LEU A 41 8.01 -11.22 -1.27
C LEU A 41 7.52 -12.39 -0.42
N ILE A 42 6.47 -12.18 0.35
CA ILE A 42 5.94 -13.17 1.29
C ILE A 42 4.74 -13.85 0.63
N ASP A 43 4.83 -15.17 0.49
CA ASP A 43 3.80 -16.00 -0.12
C ASP A 43 2.67 -16.32 0.85
N ALA A 44 1.80 -15.34 1.06
CA ALA A 44 0.67 -15.46 1.96
C ALA A 44 -0.44 -16.37 1.43
N GLN A 45 -0.43 -16.74 0.15
CA GLN A 45 -1.33 -17.80 -0.35
C GLN A 45 -0.97 -19.16 0.26
N VAL A 46 0.33 -19.40 0.47
CA VAL A 46 0.84 -20.65 1.06
C VAL A 46 0.88 -20.55 2.59
N LEU A 47 1.36 -19.43 3.13
CA LEU A 47 1.56 -19.24 4.57
C LEU A 47 0.26 -18.91 5.31
N ASP A 48 -0.74 -18.33 4.63
CA ASP A 48 -2.01 -17.92 5.20
C ASP A 48 -1.88 -17.16 6.54
N GLU A 49 -2.51 -17.62 7.62
CA GLU A 49 -2.43 -17.00 8.95
C GLU A 49 -1.00 -17.04 9.55
N GLU A 50 -0.16 -18.01 9.19
CA GLU A 50 1.22 -18.07 9.67
C GLU A 50 2.06 -16.88 9.16
N CYS A 51 1.69 -16.30 8.01
CA CYS A 51 2.28 -15.07 7.49
C CYS A 51 2.28 -13.94 8.53
N PHE A 52 1.23 -13.88 9.36
CA PHE A 52 1.01 -12.78 10.29
C PHE A 52 1.24 -13.15 11.75
N SER A 53 1.15 -14.44 12.10
CA SER A 53 1.22 -14.94 13.48
C SER A 53 2.58 -15.53 13.86
N ALA A 54 3.46 -15.84 12.90
CA ALA A 54 4.79 -16.36 13.21
C ALA A 54 5.65 -15.30 13.95
N PRO A 55 6.20 -15.61 15.13
CA PRO A 55 7.03 -14.67 15.88
C PRO A 55 8.42 -14.54 15.26
N GLY A 56 8.90 -13.30 15.16
CA GLY A 56 10.29 -13.02 14.81
C GLY A 56 11.25 -13.23 15.99
N LYS A 57 12.54 -12.95 15.76
CA LYS A 57 13.59 -13.07 16.80
C LYS A 57 13.34 -12.24 18.06
N SER A 58 12.57 -11.15 17.95
CA SER A 58 12.20 -10.28 19.07
C SER A 58 10.86 -10.67 19.71
N GLY A 59 10.25 -11.79 19.32
CA GLY A 59 8.92 -12.22 19.80
C GLY A 59 7.75 -11.54 19.09
N ASN A 60 7.93 -10.35 18.54
CA ASN A 60 6.89 -9.67 17.75
C ASN A 60 6.60 -10.41 16.45
N THR A 61 5.32 -10.49 16.13
CA THR A 61 4.77 -11.00 14.87
C THR A 61 4.60 -9.86 13.86
N LEU A 62 4.34 -10.20 12.59
CA LEU A 62 3.99 -9.18 11.60
C LEU A 62 2.65 -8.52 11.93
N ARG A 63 1.69 -9.25 12.53
CA ARG A 63 0.44 -8.68 13.05
C ARG A 63 0.71 -7.56 14.05
N ASP A 64 1.58 -7.80 15.04
CA ASP A 64 1.93 -6.78 16.04
C ASP A 64 2.50 -5.50 15.39
N ILE A 65 3.28 -5.65 14.33
CA ILE A 65 3.84 -4.51 13.58
C ILE A 65 2.73 -3.76 12.81
N LEU A 66 1.82 -4.49 12.14
CA LEU A 66 0.73 -3.90 11.38
C LEU A 66 -0.27 -3.15 12.28
N GLU A 67 -0.57 -3.69 13.45
CA GLU A 67 -1.53 -3.12 14.40
C GLU A 67 -0.91 -2.07 15.34
N SER A 68 0.41 -1.88 15.29
CA SER A 68 1.10 -0.87 16.10
C SER A 68 0.79 0.57 15.67
N PHE A 69 0.31 1.39 16.59
CA PHE A 69 0.17 2.84 16.41
C PHE A 69 1.51 3.60 16.44
N ARG A 70 2.62 2.93 16.75
CA ARG A 70 3.96 3.54 16.88
C ARG A 70 4.83 3.35 15.66
N ILE A 71 4.56 2.32 14.85
CA ILE A 71 5.35 1.98 13.67
C ILE A 71 4.58 2.46 12.43
N PRO A 72 5.08 3.43 11.66
CA PRO A 72 4.43 3.87 10.44
C PRO A 72 4.51 2.79 9.36
N LYS A 73 3.40 2.54 8.65
CA LYS A 73 3.37 1.72 7.43
C LYS A 73 3.01 2.59 6.24
N VAL A 74 3.88 2.63 5.24
CA VAL A 74 3.65 3.42 4.04
C VAL A 74 2.98 2.54 2.97
N PHE A 75 1.83 3.01 2.48
CA PHE A 75 1.09 2.38 1.38
C PHE A 75 0.81 3.42 0.28
N PHE A 76 0.55 2.96 -0.94
CA PHE A 76 -0.13 3.78 -1.94
C PHE A 76 -1.58 3.32 -2.05
N ASP A 77 -2.54 4.19 -1.71
CA ASP A 77 -3.97 3.86 -1.66
C ASP A 77 -4.27 2.64 -0.75
N VAL A 78 -4.30 2.87 0.56
CA VAL A 78 -4.41 1.78 1.55
C VAL A 78 -5.76 1.05 1.55
N ARG A 79 -6.80 1.62 0.93
CA ARG A 79 -8.19 1.17 1.11
C ARG A 79 -8.43 -0.32 0.81
N ASP A 80 -7.98 -0.81 -0.36
CA ASP A 80 -8.14 -2.24 -0.70
C ASP A 80 -7.21 -3.13 0.13
N HIS A 81 -6.02 -2.63 0.47
CA HIS A 81 -5.03 -3.33 1.28
C HIS A 81 -5.58 -3.62 2.68
N SER A 82 -6.09 -2.59 3.34
CA SER A 82 -6.69 -2.67 4.67
C SER A 82 -7.95 -3.53 4.67
N HIS A 83 -8.82 -3.40 3.65
CA HIS A 83 -10.01 -4.25 3.55
C HIS A 83 -9.65 -5.75 3.50
N ILE A 84 -8.67 -6.14 2.69
CA ILE A 84 -8.23 -7.54 2.59
C ILE A 84 -7.64 -8.01 3.92
N LEU A 85 -6.74 -7.22 4.54
CA LEU A 85 -6.13 -7.56 5.83
C LEU A 85 -7.17 -7.78 6.92
N PHE A 86 -8.15 -6.88 7.01
CA PHE A 86 -9.20 -6.97 8.02
C PHE A 86 -10.16 -8.12 7.75
N ARG A 87 -10.68 -8.25 6.52
CA ARG A 87 -11.69 -9.27 6.20
C ARG A 87 -11.15 -10.68 6.22
N ARG A 88 -9.88 -10.90 5.83
CA ARG A 88 -9.30 -12.24 5.74
C ARG A 88 -8.53 -12.68 6.99
N PHE A 89 -7.96 -11.73 7.73
CA PHE A 89 -7.04 -12.02 8.85
C PHE A 89 -7.42 -11.28 10.14
N SER A 90 -8.51 -10.51 10.17
CA SER A 90 -8.90 -9.68 11.31
C SER A 90 -7.78 -8.74 11.79
N ILE A 91 -6.96 -8.24 10.86
CA ILE A 91 -5.86 -7.31 11.17
C ILE A 91 -6.39 -5.88 11.12
N SER A 92 -6.29 -5.17 12.24
CA SER A 92 -6.69 -3.77 12.38
C SER A 92 -5.49 -2.86 12.15
N LEU A 93 -5.23 -2.54 10.89
CA LEU A 93 -4.06 -1.74 10.48
C LEU A 93 -4.04 -0.38 11.20
N GLN A 94 -2.91 0.02 11.81
CA GLN A 94 -2.78 1.32 12.46
C GLN A 94 -1.63 2.15 11.89
N PHE A 95 -1.59 3.46 12.13
CA PHE A 95 -0.52 4.37 11.74
C PHE A 95 -0.05 4.22 10.27
N VAL A 96 -0.99 4.42 9.36
CA VAL A 96 -0.72 4.38 7.91
C VAL A 96 -0.32 5.77 7.41
N LEU A 97 0.65 5.80 6.50
CA LEU A 97 0.94 6.95 5.66
C LEU A 97 0.57 6.60 4.22
N ASP A 98 -0.51 7.20 3.71
CA ASP A 98 -0.98 6.95 2.34
C ASP A 98 -0.33 7.94 1.36
N LEU A 99 0.55 7.43 0.48
CA LEU A 99 1.28 8.22 -0.51
C LEU A 99 0.36 8.94 -1.51
N GLN A 100 -0.82 8.40 -1.78
CA GLN A 100 -1.79 9.07 -2.65
C GLN A 100 -2.37 10.32 -1.97
N LEU A 101 -2.56 10.28 -0.65
CA LEU A 101 -2.95 11.45 0.13
C LEU A 101 -1.80 12.44 0.29
N MET A 102 -0.57 11.95 0.48
CA MET A 102 0.63 12.81 0.49
C MET A 102 0.78 13.57 -0.83
N GLU A 103 0.59 12.91 -1.98
CA GLU A 103 0.61 13.57 -3.29
C GLU A 103 -0.44 14.69 -3.35
N LEU A 104 -1.68 14.39 -2.98
CA LEU A 104 -2.78 15.35 -2.97
C LEU A 104 -2.50 16.55 -2.05
N ALA A 105 -1.92 16.31 -0.88
CA ALA A 105 -1.55 17.35 0.09
C ALA A 105 -0.51 18.32 -0.49
N THR A 106 0.39 17.84 -1.35
CA THR A 106 1.44 18.66 -2.00
C THR A 106 0.95 19.42 -3.25
N CYS A 107 -0.30 19.23 -3.67
CA CYS A 107 -0.88 19.94 -4.81
C CYS A 107 -1.38 21.34 -4.40
N TYR A 108 -0.53 22.36 -4.56
CA TYR A 108 -0.83 23.75 -4.15
C TYR A 108 -1.84 24.49 -5.05
N ASN A 109 -1.87 24.21 -6.36
CA ASN A 109 -2.65 24.99 -7.34
C ASN A 109 -3.79 24.18 -7.99
N ALA A 110 -4.09 22.99 -7.49
CA ALA A 110 -5.09 22.10 -8.07
C ALA A 110 -6.23 21.87 -7.07
N SER A 111 -7.43 21.71 -7.61
CA SER A 111 -8.58 21.24 -6.82
C SER A 111 -8.22 19.91 -6.16
N ARG A 112 -8.26 19.83 -4.83
CA ARG A 112 -8.03 18.57 -4.08
C ARG A 112 -9.24 17.64 -4.09
N ARG A 113 -10.10 17.78 -5.10
CA ARG A 113 -11.30 16.97 -5.28
C ARG A 113 -10.98 15.54 -5.71
N PHE A 114 -9.94 15.37 -6.52
CA PHE A 114 -9.58 14.08 -7.10
C PHE A 114 -8.16 13.69 -6.74
N VAL A 115 -7.95 12.43 -6.42
CA VAL A 115 -6.62 11.84 -6.22
C VAL A 115 -6.04 11.35 -7.55
N LYS A 116 -4.71 11.27 -7.63
CA LYS A 116 -4.03 10.70 -8.79
C LYS A 116 -3.80 9.20 -8.63
N ASP A 117 -3.78 8.50 -9.75
CA ASP A 117 -3.46 7.08 -9.76
C ASP A 117 -1.95 6.83 -9.59
N TRP A 118 -1.62 5.58 -9.26
CA TRP A 118 -0.25 5.11 -9.09
C TRP A 118 0.66 5.48 -10.27
N LYS A 119 0.18 5.24 -11.49
CA LYS A 119 0.96 5.42 -12.72
C LYS A 119 1.33 6.89 -12.94
N THR A 120 0.39 7.79 -12.67
CA THR A 120 0.61 9.23 -12.78
C THR A 120 1.65 9.69 -11.77
N CYS A 121 1.57 9.24 -10.53
CA CYS A 121 2.50 9.58 -9.46
C CYS A 121 3.94 9.10 -9.78
N ILE A 122 4.12 7.83 -10.14
CA ILE A 122 5.46 7.29 -10.40
C ILE A 122 6.12 7.92 -11.63
N GLN A 123 5.36 8.20 -12.69
CA GLN A 123 5.88 8.83 -13.90
C GLN A 123 6.39 10.24 -13.63
N LYS A 124 5.68 10.98 -12.78
CA LYS A 124 6.00 12.37 -12.46
C LYS A 124 7.10 12.48 -11.39
N ASP A 125 7.04 11.66 -10.35
CA ASP A 125 7.74 11.93 -9.09
C ASP A 125 8.71 10.83 -8.62
N ALA A 126 8.75 9.64 -9.26
CA ALA A 126 9.66 8.54 -8.85
C ALA A 126 10.53 7.94 -9.97
N GLY A 127 10.32 8.35 -11.23
CA GLY A 127 11.05 7.83 -12.40
C GLY A 127 10.55 6.45 -12.80
N PHE A 128 9.64 6.39 -13.77
CA PHE A 128 9.07 5.14 -14.25
C PHE A 128 9.92 4.51 -15.36
N SER A 129 10.30 3.24 -15.23
CA SER A 129 11.05 2.54 -16.29
C SER A 129 10.10 1.94 -17.33
N ALA A 130 10.34 2.23 -18.62
CA ALA A 130 9.55 1.68 -19.74
C ALA A 130 9.51 0.14 -19.75
N ALA A 131 10.55 -0.51 -19.22
CA ALA A 131 10.62 -1.95 -19.07
C ALA A 131 9.55 -2.51 -18.11
N SER A 132 9.28 -1.84 -16.99
CA SER A 132 8.28 -2.27 -16.01
C SER A 132 6.86 -2.13 -16.57
N GLU A 133 6.59 -1.08 -17.35
CA GLU A 133 5.31 -0.93 -18.07
C GLU A 133 5.08 -2.05 -19.09
N LYS A 134 6.14 -2.43 -19.82
CA LYS A 134 6.05 -3.49 -20.82
C LYS A 134 5.71 -4.83 -20.17
N ILE A 135 6.36 -5.16 -19.05
CA ILE A 135 6.08 -6.37 -18.29
C ILE A 135 4.66 -6.31 -17.73
N ARG A 136 4.27 -5.20 -17.07
CA ARG A 136 2.91 -5.02 -16.55
C ARG A 136 1.84 -5.21 -17.63
N LYS A 137 2.00 -4.59 -18.80
CA LYS A 137 1.05 -4.74 -19.92
C LYS A 137 0.97 -6.16 -20.44
N ARG A 138 2.11 -6.86 -20.54
CA ARG A 138 2.15 -8.26 -20.96
C ARG A 138 1.47 -9.17 -19.95
N LEU A 139 1.80 -9.03 -18.66
CA LEU A 139 1.15 -9.77 -17.57
C LEU A 139 -0.35 -9.48 -17.49
N ALA A 140 -0.77 -8.24 -17.75
CA ALA A 140 -2.19 -7.87 -17.84
C ALA A 140 -2.89 -8.43 -19.10
N GLY A 141 -2.15 -8.66 -20.19
CA GLY A 141 -2.64 -9.30 -21.41
C GLY A 141 -2.74 -10.83 -21.29
N GLU A 142 -1.92 -11.44 -20.43
CA GLU A 142 -1.96 -12.87 -20.08
C GLU A 142 -3.07 -13.21 -19.06
N GLY A 143 -3.76 -12.19 -18.54
CA GLY A 143 -4.82 -12.32 -17.54
C GLY A 143 -4.77 -11.16 -16.54
N ARG A 144 -5.63 -11.17 -15.51
CA ARG A 144 -5.43 -10.22 -14.39
C ARG A 144 -4.13 -10.61 -13.67
N ILE A 145 -3.34 -9.63 -13.21
CA ILE A 145 -2.13 -9.89 -12.41
C ILE A 145 -2.42 -10.85 -11.24
N SER A 146 -3.61 -10.78 -10.64
CA SER A 146 -4.08 -11.73 -9.63
C SER A 146 -4.08 -13.19 -10.08
N THR A 147 -4.38 -13.46 -11.36
CA THR A 147 -4.37 -14.81 -11.95
C THR A 147 -2.95 -15.33 -12.13
N VAL A 148 -2.04 -14.50 -12.65
CA VAL A 148 -0.61 -14.85 -12.75
C VAL A 148 -0.04 -15.15 -11.36
N LEU A 149 -0.42 -14.34 -10.37
CA LEU A 149 -0.01 -14.49 -8.98
C LEU A 149 -0.76 -15.57 -8.21
N ALA A 150 -1.69 -16.31 -8.82
CA ALA A 150 -2.29 -17.49 -8.20
C ALA A 150 -1.44 -18.75 -8.45
N ASN A 151 -0.62 -18.75 -9.51
CA ASN A 151 0.21 -19.88 -9.89
C ASN A 151 1.45 -20.00 -9.01
N ARG A 152 1.89 -21.23 -8.72
CA ARG A 152 3.10 -21.51 -7.96
C ARG A 152 3.98 -22.56 -8.66
N PRO A 153 5.31 -22.43 -8.60
CA PRO A 153 6.08 -21.32 -8.00
C PRO A 153 5.96 -20.01 -8.83
N LEU A 154 6.21 -18.85 -8.20
CA LEU A 154 6.30 -17.59 -8.95
C LEU A 154 7.54 -17.60 -9.85
N THR A 155 7.39 -17.20 -11.12
CA THR A 155 8.52 -17.09 -12.04
C THR A 155 9.45 -15.94 -11.65
N GLU A 156 10.74 -16.05 -11.98
CA GLU A 156 11.74 -15.01 -11.70
C GLU A 156 11.34 -13.65 -12.29
N GLU A 157 10.71 -13.65 -13.46
CA GLU A 157 10.23 -12.43 -14.10
C GLU A 157 9.14 -11.74 -13.28
N VAL A 158 8.18 -12.50 -12.75
CA VAL A 158 7.12 -11.97 -11.88
C VAL A 158 7.70 -11.46 -10.57
N GLN A 159 8.62 -12.21 -9.95
CA GLN A 159 9.31 -11.77 -8.74
C GLN A 159 10.06 -10.45 -8.98
N GLY A 160 10.83 -10.35 -10.06
CA GLY A 160 11.58 -9.16 -10.42
C GLY A 160 10.69 -7.95 -10.76
N TYR A 161 9.52 -8.17 -11.34
CA TYR A 161 8.52 -7.11 -11.55
C TYR A 161 7.94 -6.60 -10.23
N LEU A 162 7.51 -7.51 -9.35
CA LEU A 162 6.94 -7.15 -8.04
C LEU A 162 7.93 -6.36 -7.17
N ALA A 163 9.21 -6.74 -7.20
CA ALA A 163 10.25 -6.04 -6.47
C ALA A 163 10.48 -4.62 -7.02
N ARG A 164 10.57 -4.47 -8.34
CA ARG A 164 10.79 -3.16 -8.98
C ARG A 164 9.66 -2.16 -8.73
N ASP A 165 8.41 -2.62 -8.69
CA ASP A 165 7.27 -1.74 -8.38
C ASP A 165 7.39 -1.16 -6.95
N LEU A 166 7.93 -1.91 -6.00
CA LEU A 166 8.00 -1.49 -4.59
C LEU A 166 9.09 -0.46 -4.30
N ASP A 167 10.21 -0.50 -5.04
CA ASP A 167 11.34 0.45 -4.91
C ASP A 167 10.94 1.91 -5.23
N THR A 168 9.79 2.12 -5.86
CA THR A 168 9.27 3.47 -6.13
C THR A 168 8.62 4.12 -4.90
N LEU A 169 8.14 3.36 -3.92
CA LEU A 169 7.41 3.89 -2.76
C LEU A 169 8.28 4.83 -1.89
N PRO A 170 9.52 4.49 -1.51
CA PRO A 170 10.37 5.38 -0.73
C PRO A 170 10.73 6.67 -1.47
N ARG A 171 10.87 6.60 -2.80
CA ARG A 171 11.15 7.77 -3.65
C ARG A 171 9.97 8.74 -3.67
N LEU A 172 8.74 8.22 -3.82
CA LEU A 172 7.52 9.02 -3.70
C LEU A 172 7.42 9.64 -2.31
N TRP A 173 7.66 8.86 -1.26
CA TRP A 173 7.64 9.36 0.12
C TRP A 173 8.60 10.53 0.31
N ALA A 174 9.87 10.36 -0.07
CA ALA A 174 10.88 11.42 0.06
C ALA A 174 10.50 12.68 -0.75
N CYS A 175 9.98 12.50 -1.96
CA CYS A 175 9.53 13.59 -2.82
C CYS A 175 8.37 14.40 -2.20
N TYR A 176 7.41 13.72 -1.57
CA TYR A 176 6.24 14.38 -0.99
C TYR A 176 6.49 14.92 0.40
N ASP A 177 7.20 14.18 1.25
CA ASP A 177 7.53 14.59 2.61
C ASP A 177 8.32 15.91 2.62
N GLY A 178 9.31 16.04 1.73
CA GLY A 178 10.10 17.26 1.58
C GLY A 178 9.30 18.50 1.11
N LYS A 179 8.06 18.32 0.66
CA LYS A 179 7.17 19.40 0.21
C LYS A 179 6.04 19.70 1.21
N MET A 180 5.80 18.84 2.20
CA MET A 180 4.66 18.98 3.11
C MET A 180 5.01 19.76 4.37
N THR A 181 4.11 20.66 4.76
CA THR A 181 4.13 21.28 6.09
C THR A 181 3.68 20.29 7.17
N MET A 182 4.03 20.56 8.44
CA MET A 182 3.60 19.72 9.58
C MET A 182 2.07 19.59 9.68
N MET A 183 1.33 20.66 9.37
CA MET A 183 -0.14 20.63 9.34
C MET A 183 -0.66 19.62 8.30
N TRP A 184 -0.05 19.58 7.10
CA TRP A 184 -0.42 18.63 6.07
C TRP A 184 -0.02 17.19 6.43
N LYS A 185 1.13 16.99 7.08
CA LYS A 185 1.52 15.68 7.63
C LYS A 185 0.47 15.15 8.60
N SER A 186 -0.02 15.99 9.53
CA SER A 186 -1.10 15.63 10.47
C SER A 186 -2.40 15.25 9.75
N ARG A 187 -2.82 16.06 8.77
CA ARG A 187 -4.02 15.78 7.97
C ARG A 187 -3.91 14.47 7.20
N VAL A 188 -2.75 14.18 6.61
CA VAL A 188 -2.50 12.92 5.90
C VAL A 188 -2.65 11.73 6.85
N VAL A 189 -2.11 11.82 8.07
CA VAL A 189 -2.24 10.75 9.08
C VAL A 189 -3.71 10.52 9.42
N GLU A 190 -4.46 11.60 9.68
CA GLU A 190 -5.89 11.54 10.00
C GLU A 190 -6.72 10.96 8.85
N ALA A 191 -6.56 11.48 7.64
CA ALA A 191 -7.28 10.98 6.46
C ALA A 191 -6.85 9.55 6.06
N SER A 192 -5.61 9.14 6.37
CA SER A 192 -5.18 7.76 6.18
C SER A 192 -5.89 6.82 7.17
N ALA A 193 -6.07 7.25 8.43
CA ALA A 193 -6.86 6.51 9.41
C ALA A 193 -8.33 6.40 9.00
N GLU A 194 -8.96 7.49 8.54
CA GLU A 194 -10.33 7.47 8.01
C GLU A 194 -10.49 6.49 6.83
N ARG A 195 -9.50 6.41 5.94
CA ARG A 195 -9.49 5.42 4.84
C ARG A 195 -9.43 3.98 5.36
N VAL A 196 -8.66 3.74 6.41
CA VAL A 196 -8.60 2.44 7.08
C VAL A 196 -9.95 2.11 7.72
N ASP A 197 -10.52 3.00 8.52
CA ASP A 197 -11.82 2.79 9.18
C ASP A 197 -12.94 2.50 8.18
N LEU A 198 -13.04 3.32 7.12
CA LEU A 198 -14.01 3.09 6.05
C LEU A 198 -13.80 1.74 5.37
N SER A 199 -12.55 1.33 5.14
CA SER A 199 -12.23 0.04 4.51
C SER A 199 -12.63 -1.17 5.34
N GLN A 200 -12.75 -1.02 6.65
CA GLN A 200 -13.15 -2.09 7.57
C GLN A 200 -14.65 -2.09 7.83
N SER A 201 -15.36 -1.04 7.40
CA SER A 201 -16.80 -0.92 7.57
C SER A 201 -17.60 -1.84 6.61
N PRO A 202 -18.85 -2.19 6.96
CA PRO A 202 -19.75 -2.93 6.07
C PRO A 202 -20.04 -2.22 4.74
N PHE A 203 -19.89 -0.89 4.69
CA PHE A 203 -20.21 -0.06 3.53
C PHE A 203 -19.05 0.10 2.54
N TYR A 204 -17.89 -0.52 2.81
CA TYR A 204 -16.71 -0.31 1.98
C TYR A 204 -16.94 -0.67 0.51
N LEU A 205 -17.63 -1.78 0.22
CA LEU A 205 -17.85 -2.24 -1.15
C LEU A 205 -18.65 -1.24 -1.99
N GLU A 206 -19.63 -0.58 -1.36
CA GLU A 206 -20.42 0.48 -1.99
C GLU A 206 -19.58 1.75 -2.18
N ALA A 207 -18.83 2.14 -1.15
CA ALA A 207 -17.94 3.30 -1.16
C ALA A 207 -16.74 3.14 -2.12
N ARG A 208 -16.42 1.91 -2.54
CA ARG A 208 -15.29 1.61 -3.43
C ARG A 208 -15.41 2.29 -4.80
N ASN A 209 -16.63 2.67 -5.21
CA ASN A 209 -16.90 3.33 -6.49
C ASN A 209 -16.46 4.80 -6.53
N THR A 210 -16.11 5.40 -5.39
CA THR A 210 -15.68 6.82 -5.30
C THR A 210 -14.20 6.94 -4.91
N LYS A 211 -13.39 5.92 -5.22
CA LYS A 211 -11.97 5.88 -4.85
C LYS A 211 -11.11 6.95 -5.52
N ASP A 212 -11.60 7.57 -6.59
CA ASP A 212 -11.01 8.69 -7.30
C ASP A 212 -11.15 10.02 -6.54
N LEU A 213 -12.02 10.11 -5.54
CA LEU A 213 -12.21 11.31 -4.74
C LEU A 213 -11.15 11.44 -3.62
N GLY A 214 -10.70 12.67 -3.42
CA GLY A 214 -9.95 13.08 -2.23
C GLY A 214 -10.86 13.27 -1.01
N PRO A 215 -10.28 13.46 0.19
CA PRO A 215 -11.06 13.75 1.40
C PRO A 215 -11.95 14.98 1.20
N PRO A 216 -13.27 14.91 1.45
CA PRO A 216 -14.19 16.03 1.19
C PRO A 216 -13.78 17.33 1.88
N CYS A 217 -13.25 17.24 3.10
CA CYS A 217 -12.79 18.38 3.89
C CYS A 217 -11.55 19.08 3.31
N TRP A 218 -10.84 18.47 2.37
CA TRP A 218 -9.64 19.06 1.74
C TRP A 218 -9.97 19.89 0.49
N ARG A 219 -11.20 19.79 -0.02
CA ARG A 219 -11.61 20.40 -1.29
C ARG A 219 -11.43 21.92 -1.34
N PHE A 220 -11.51 22.59 -0.19
CA PHE A 220 -11.51 24.05 -0.06
C PHE A 220 -10.31 24.60 0.73
N LEU A 221 -9.34 23.74 1.03
CA LEU A 221 -8.11 24.11 1.74
C LEU A 221 -6.96 24.41 0.78
#